data_AF-A0A8C8DRN6-F1
#
_entry.id   AF-A0A8C8DRN6-F1
#
_cell.length_a   1.000
_cell.length_b   1.000
_cell.length_c   1.000
_cell.angle_alpha   90.00
_cell.angle_beta   90.00
_cell.angle_gamma   90.00
#
_symmetry.space_group_name_H-M   'P 1'
#
loop_
_entity.id
_entity.type
_entity.pdbx_description
1 polymer ?
#
loop_
_entity_poly.entity_id
_entity_poly.type
_entity_poly.pdbx_seq_one_letter_code
_entity_poly.pdbx_strand_id
1 'polypeptide(L)'
;MKFTFDIVHVPGKCLITADTLSRAPVNHTFTPEELNNEAEVKVFVDSVVQSIPATEPRLREIQQKQHSDPVCAKVIQCCKTGWPERHMLPRELSEYWSEKDNLNLAGELLLRGQRLVIPQSMRKEILKQIHDGHQGIVKCRARARQFVWWPGLSVHISKVVENCNTCSQHKAEHREPLLTTPVPERPWQRVGTDMFFWNKDTYILVVDYFSRYIEVAKLNVTSAATVIAAMKETFSRHGIPETVVSDNGPQYASEKFKDFATEYGFVHITSSPRYPQANGEAERAVATVKGLWKGGGEKTKALLSYRATPLECGYSPAQLLMGRQLKTTLPQQPVTLLPRWPNMKQFKTKQRRYKANQQRQYDQRHQVRPLTVLQTGQTVWLPREKKEGTVVQHATTPRSYIIDTDEGQIRRNRTHVRPLRSPERSELTVSTQQTGVEENAGRESSIPSHNTQDTVKPPYVTSSGRVSRPPKRLDL
;
A
#
# COMPACT_ATOMS: atom_id res chain seq x y z
N MET A 1 -37.33 23.03 12.48
CA MET A 1 -37.45 23.19 13.94
C MET A 1 -36.19 22.64 14.58
N LYS A 2 -35.42 23.48 15.29
CA LYS A 2 -34.31 23.01 16.12
C LYS A 2 -34.90 22.67 17.48
N PHE A 3 -34.88 21.40 17.86
CA PHE A 3 -35.26 21.00 19.20
C PHE A 3 -34.03 21.01 20.09
N THR A 4 -34.19 21.59 21.27
CA THR A 4 -33.24 21.52 22.36
C THR A 4 -33.81 20.51 23.35
N PHE A 5 -33.07 19.43 23.63
CA PHE A 5 -33.50 18.40 24.56
C PHE A 5 -32.67 18.47 25.83
N ASP A 6 -33.33 18.41 26.97
CA ASP A 6 -32.69 18.16 28.25
C ASP A 6 -32.76 16.66 28.55
N ILE A 7 -31.59 16.04 28.66
CA ILE A 7 -31.45 14.63 29.01
C ILE A 7 -31.09 14.58 30.49
N VAL A 8 -32.00 14.04 31.30
CA VAL A 8 -31.81 13.87 32.75
C VAL A 8 -31.75 12.39 33.08
N HIS A 9 -30.72 11.98 33.81
CA HIS A 9 -30.60 10.61 34.30
C HIS A 9 -31.61 10.37 35.44
N VAL A 10 -32.54 9.44 35.24
CA VAL A 10 -33.50 9.00 36.25
C VAL A 10 -32.99 7.68 36.85
N PRO A 11 -32.67 7.62 38.16
CA PRO A 11 -32.31 6.38 38.82
C PRO A 11 -33.42 5.33 38.67
N GLY A 12 -33.07 4.06 38.45
CA GLY A 12 -34.04 2.99 38.13
C GLY A 12 -35.21 2.85 39.10
N LYS A 13 -35.01 3.15 40.39
CA LYS A 13 -36.06 3.17 41.42
C LYS A 13 -37.17 4.22 41.21
N CYS A 14 -36.92 5.21 40.34
CA CYS A 14 -37.88 6.28 40.00
C CYS A 14 -38.49 6.09 38.59
N LEU A 15 -38.11 5.03 37.86
CA LEU A 15 -38.63 4.67 36.53
C LEU A 15 -39.93 3.86 36.65
N ILE A 16 -40.94 4.44 37.31
CA ILE A 16 -42.17 3.75 37.70
C ILE A 16 -43.06 3.43 36.48
N THR A 17 -43.01 4.25 35.42
CA THR A 17 -43.89 4.14 34.25
C THR A 17 -43.42 3.13 33.19
N ALA A 18 -42.11 2.87 33.07
CA ALA A 18 -41.60 1.91 32.09
C ALA A 18 -41.64 0.47 32.62
N ASP A 19 -41.49 0.29 33.94
CA ASP A 19 -41.49 -1.03 34.57
C ASP A 19 -42.91 -1.63 34.65
N THR A 20 -43.93 -0.80 34.88
CA THR A 20 -45.34 -1.23 34.97
C THR A 20 -45.91 -1.81 33.68
N LEU A 21 -45.43 -1.39 32.51
CA LEU A 21 -45.90 -1.92 31.22
C LEU A 21 -45.24 -3.24 30.81
N SER A 22 -44.07 -3.59 31.36
CA SER A 22 -43.39 -4.86 31.03
C SER A 22 -43.58 -5.95 32.09
N ARG A 23 -43.98 -5.58 33.32
CA ARG A 23 -43.98 -6.46 34.49
C ARG A 23 -45.18 -6.26 35.42
N ALA A 24 -46.33 -5.81 34.93
CA ALA A 24 -47.55 -5.82 35.74
C ALA A 24 -47.85 -7.26 36.21
N PRO A 25 -47.74 -7.58 37.52
CA PRO A 25 -48.04 -8.91 38.00
C PRO A 25 -49.53 -9.14 37.82
N VAL A 26 -49.88 -10.13 37.01
CA VAL A 26 -51.26 -10.53 36.79
C VAL A 26 -51.67 -11.44 37.95
N ASN A 27 -52.75 -11.07 38.64
CA ASN A 27 -53.25 -11.77 39.83
C ASN A 27 -53.97 -13.10 39.51
N HIS A 28 -53.84 -13.61 38.29
CA HIS A 28 -54.38 -14.91 37.88
C HIS A 28 -53.25 -15.76 37.31
N THR A 29 -53.28 -17.05 37.62
CA THR A 29 -52.50 -18.06 36.89
C THR A 29 -53.07 -18.14 35.49
N PHE A 30 -52.26 -17.82 34.49
CA PHE A 30 -52.62 -18.02 33.09
C PHE A 30 -53.07 -19.46 32.86
N THR A 31 -54.17 -19.63 32.14
CA THR A 31 -54.59 -20.95 31.66
C THR A 31 -53.57 -21.49 30.65
N PRO A 32 -53.48 -22.82 30.45
CA PRO A 32 -52.60 -23.40 29.43
C PRO A 32 -52.85 -22.85 28.02
N GLU A 33 -54.07 -22.39 27.73
CA GLU A 33 -54.46 -21.76 26.46
C GLU A 33 -53.96 -20.31 26.35
N GLU A 34 -53.93 -19.54 27.45
CA GLU A 34 -53.37 -18.18 27.50
C GLU A 34 -51.84 -18.15 27.52
N LEU A 35 -51.20 -19.24 27.99
CA LEU A 35 -49.76 -19.46 27.86
C LEU A 35 -49.37 -19.96 26.46
N ASN A 36 -50.34 -20.38 25.64
CA ASN A 36 -50.11 -20.93 24.32
C ASN A 36 -49.92 -19.82 23.27
N ASN A 37 -48.83 -19.07 23.42
CA ASN A 37 -48.38 -18.07 22.44
C ASN A 37 -47.84 -18.70 21.15
N GLU A 38 -47.95 -20.03 20.96
CA GLU A 38 -47.48 -20.73 19.77
C GLU A 38 -48.08 -20.15 18.49
N ALA A 39 -49.36 -19.74 18.51
CA ALA A 39 -50.02 -19.14 17.36
C ALA A 39 -49.40 -17.77 17.00
N GLU A 40 -49.18 -16.89 17.99
CA GLU A 40 -48.61 -15.57 17.77
C GLU A 40 -47.12 -15.64 17.39
N VAL A 41 -46.35 -16.52 18.06
CA VAL A 41 -44.95 -16.80 17.74
C VAL A 41 -44.82 -17.38 16.33
N LYS A 42 -45.71 -18.30 15.95
CA LYS A 42 -45.74 -18.87 14.60
C LYS A 42 -46.09 -17.82 13.55
N VAL A 43 -47.08 -16.96 13.79
CA VAL A 43 -47.43 -15.84 12.90
C VAL A 43 -46.25 -14.87 12.75
N PHE A 44 -45.54 -14.55 13.83
CA PHE A 44 -44.34 -13.71 13.77
C PHE A 44 -43.21 -14.37 12.97
N VAL A 45 -42.94 -15.65 13.21
CA VAL A 45 -41.92 -16.42 12.50
C VAL A 45 -42.25 -16.54 11.00
N ASP A 46 -43.50 -16.85 10.66
CA ASP A 46 -43.98 -16.93 9.28
C ASP A 46 -43.89 -15.57 8.60
N SER A 47 -44.20 -14.47 9.30
CA SER A 47 -44.01 -13.10 8.81
C SER A 47 -42.54 -12.79 8.52
N VAL A 48 -41.61 -13.20 9.40
CA VAL A 48 -40.16 -13.05 9.16
C VAL A 48 -39.73 -13.81 7.91
N VAL A 49 -40.17 -15.06 7.72
CA VAL A 49 -39.85 -15.85 6.52
C VAL A 49 -40.44 -15.24 5.25
N GLN A 50 -41.71 -14.82 5.29
CA GLN A 50 -42.39 -14.17 4.16
C GLN A 50 -41.80 -12.81 3.80
N SER A 51 -41.19 -12.12 4.76
CA SER A 51 -40.51 -10.83 4.53
C SER A 51 -39.16 -10.97 3.82
N ILE A 52 -38.61 -12.19 3.70
CA ILE A 52 -37.36 -12.42 2.98
C ILE A 52 -37.61 -12.19 1.48
N PRO A 53 -36.93 -11.23 0.83
CA PRO A 53 -37.14 -10.91 -0.58
C PRO A 53 -36.41 -11.94 -1.48
N ALA A 54 -36.82 -13.20 -1.40
CA ALA A 54 -36.34 -14.30 -2.21
C ALA A 54 -37.52 -15.09 -2.77
N THR A 55 -37.35 -15.70 -3.94
CA THR A 55 -38.40 -16.54 -4.51
C THR A 55 -38.60 -17.78 -3.63
N GLU A 56 -39.86 -18.17 -3.44
CA GLU A 56 -40.21 -19.34 -2.63
C GLU A 56 -39.45 -20.63 -3.06
N PRO A 57 -39.26 -20.93 -4.36
CA PRO A 57 -38.45 -22.08 -4.79
C PRO A 57 -37.00 -22.01 -4.29
N ARG A 58 -36.40 -20.81 -4.24
CA ARG A 58 -35.01 -20.64 -3.79
C ARG A 58 -34.87 -20.86 -2.29
N LEU A 59 -35.84 -20.41 -1.50
CA LEU A 59 -35.86 -20.66 -0.06
C LEU A 59 -36.07 -22.16 0.24
N ARG A 60 -36.97 -22.83 -0.50
CA ARG A 60 -37.16 -24.29 -0.40
C ARG A 60 -35.89 -25.06 -0.78
N GLU A 61 -35.18 -24.63 -1.81
CA GLU A 61 -33.90 -25.26 -2.21
C GLU A 61 -32.86 -25.13 -1.09
N ILE A 62 -32.70 -23.94 -0.51
CA ILE A 62 -31.77 -23.71 0.60
C ILE A 62 -32.15 -24.57 1.80
N GLN A 63 -33.43 -24.62 2.15
CA GLN A 63 -33.95 -25.46 3.22
C GLN A 63 -33.62 -26.94 3.00
N GLN A 64 -33.97 -27.50 1.84
CA GLN A 64 -33.66 -28.90 1.51
C GLN A 64 -32.15 -29.19 1.60
N LYS A 65 -31.31 -28.25 1.15
CA LYS A 65 -29.86 -28.36 1.25
C LYS A 65 -29.33 -28.20 2.68
N GLN A 66 -30.00 -27.44 3.54
CA GLN A 66 -29.67 -27.36 4.97
C GLN A 66 -30.02 -28.66 5.70
N HIS A 67 -31.19 -29.25 5.40
CA HIS A 67 -31.63 -30.51 6.01
C HIS A 67 -30.81 -31.73 5.55
N SER A 68 -30.33 -31.72 4.31
CA SER A 68 -29.45 -32.78 3.78
C SER A 68 -27.96 -32.58 4.13
N ASP A 69 -27.54 -31.38 4.55
CA ASP A 69 -26.17 -31.13 5.00
C ASP A 69 -25.99 -31.66 6.44
N PRO A 70 -25.04 -32.59 6.67
CA PRO A 70 -24.92 -33.29 7.94
C PRO A 70 -24.55 -32.38 9.12
N VAL A 71 -23.91 -31.24 8.84
CA VAL A 71 -23.55 -30.25 9.87
C VAL A 71 -24.76 -29.37 10.15
N CYS A 72 -25.40 -28.83 9.11
CA CYS A 72 -26.60 -28.00 9.27
C CYS A 72 -27.75 -28.77 9.96
N ALA A 73 -27.99 -30.04 9.61
CA ALA A 73 -29.01 -30.88 10.24
C ALA A 73 -28.78 -31.02 11.76
N LYS A 74 -27.53 -31.28 12.18
CA LYS A 74 -27.15 -31.34 13.60
C LYS A 74 -27.31 -29.98 14.29
N VAL A 75 -26.98 -28.87 13.62
CA VAL A 75 -27.20 -27.51 14.15
C VAL A 75 -28.68 -27.21 14.33
N ILE A 76 -29.52 -27.58 13.35
CA ILE A 76 -30.98 -27.46 13.43
C ILE A 76 -31.50 -28.23 14.63
N GLN A 77 -31.03 -29.47 14.84
CA GLN A 77 -31.38 -30.27 16.02
C GLN A 77 -30.98 -29.56 17.32
N CYS A 78 -29.75 -29.03 17.41
CA CYS A 78 -29.30 -28.28 18.59
C CYS A 78 -30.15 -27.03 18.85
N CYS A 79 -30.62 -26.34 17.80
CA CYS A 79 -31.55 -25.22 17.95
C CYS A 79 -32.93 -25.65 18.47
N LYS A 80 -33.39 -26.87 18.16
CA LYS A 80 -34.69 -27.42 18.63
C LYS A 80 -34.61 -28.00 20.06
N THR A 81 -33.54 -28.74 20.38
CA THR A 81 -33.43 -29.50 21.64
C THR A 81 -32.51 -28.85 22.69
N GLY A 82 -31.88 -27.73 22.35
CA GLY A 82 -30.83 -27.11 23.17
C GLY A 82 -29.43 -27.56 22.78
N TRP A 83 -28.46 -26.66 23.00
CA TRP A 83 -27.05 -26.90 22.71
C TRP A 83 -26.38 -27.64 23.87
N PRO A 84 -25.67 -28.75 23.63
CA PRO A 84 -24.91 -29.43 24.66
C PRO A 84 -23.68 -28.59 25.08
N GLU A 85 -23.09 -28.98 26.21
CA GLU A 85 -21.86 -28.36 26.68
C GLU A 85 -20.71 -28.52 25.67
N ARG A 86 -19.81 -27.54 25.66
CA ARG A 86 -18.77 -27.42 24.62
C ARG A 86 -17.91 -28.67 24.47
N HIS A 87 -17.61 -29.34 25.59
CA HIS A 87 -16.74 -30.52 25.61
C HIS A 87 -17.42 -31.79 25.05
N MET A 88 -18.75 -31.80 24.97
CA MET A 88 -19.55 -32.92 24.44
C MET A 88 -19.87 -32.76 22.96
N LEU A 89 -19.44 -31.66 22.33
CA LEU A 89 -19.77 -31.37 20.94
C LEU A 89 -18.83 -32.08 19.95
N PRO A 90 -19.38 -32.66 18.88
CA PRO A 90 -18.60 -33.04 17.71
C PRO A 90 -17.79 -31.85 17.19
N ARG A 91 -16.55 -32.12 16.74
CA ARG A 91 -15.62 -31.09 16.22
C ARG A 91 -16.24 -30.22 15.13
N GLU A 92 -17.07 -30.80 14.28
CA GLU A 92 -17.81 -30.14 13.18
C GLU A 92 -18.74 -29.02 13.68
N LEU A 93 -19.27 -29.12 14.90
CA LEU A 93 -20.20 -28.15 15.49
C LEU A 93 -19.50 -27.10 16.34
N SER A 94 -18.21 -27.28 16.64
CA SER A 94 -17.46 -26.37 17.52
C SER A 94 -17.44 -24.93 17.00
N GLU A 95 -17.40 -24.73 15.68
CA GLU A 95 -17.40 -23.38 15.09
C GLU A 95 -18.77 -22.70 15.17
N TYR A 96 -19.86 -23.49 15.23
CA TYR A 96 -21.22 -23.00 15.37
C TYR A 96 -21.57 -22.71 16.84
N TRP A 97 -21.00 -23.46 17.79
CA TRP A 97 -21.26 -23.28 19.22
C TRP A 97 -20.96 -21.87 19.74
N SER A 98 -19.91 -21.23 19.20
CA SER A 98 -19.55 -19.85 19.57
C SER A 98 -20.60 -18.83 19.15
N GLU A 99 -21.54 -19.23 18.30
CA GLU A 99 -22.61 -18.41 17.76
C GLU A 99 -24.00 -18.94 18.15
N LYS A 100 -24.07 -19.89 19.09
CA LYS A 100 -25.31 -20.60 19.47
C LYS A 100 -26.45 -19.66 19.84
N ASP A 101 -26.16 -18.57 20.55
CA ASP A 101 -27.18 -17.59 21.00
C ASP A 101 -27.69 -16.71 19.84
N ASN A 102 -26.97 -16.70 18.71
CA ASN A 102 -27.34 -15.99 17.50
C ASN A 102 -27.97 -16.91 16.44
N LEU A 103 -28.01 -18.22 16.66
CA LEU A 103 -28.54 -19.20 15.71
C LEU A 103 -29.99 -19.52 16.06
N ASN A 104 -30.87 -19.40 15.08
CA ASN A 104 -32.30 -19.57 15.25
C ASN A 104 -32.94 -20.22 14.02
N LEU A 105 -34.13 -20.77 14.23
CA LEU A 105 -34.98 -21.29 13.16
C LEU A 105 -36.10 -20.29 12.88
N ALA A 106 -36.26 -19.90 11.62
CA ALA A 106 -37.47 -19.24 11.16
C ALA A 106 -38.24 -20.23 10.27
N GLY A 107 -39.31 -20.79 10.81
CA GLY A 107 -39.94 -22.01 10.29
C GLY A 107 -38.94 -23.16 10.32
N GLU A 108 -38.63 -23.71 9.15
CA GLU A 108 -37.67 -24.80 8.97
C GLU A 108 -36.36 -24.35 8.31
N LEU A 109 -36.08 -23.04 8.27
CA LEU A 109 -34.83 -22.45 7.77
C LEU A 109 -33.89 -22.12 8.94
N LEU A 110 -32.60 -22.43 8.77
CA LEU A 110 -31.56 -22.06 9.73
C LEU A 110 -30.98 -20.68 9.42
N LEU A 111 -31.01 -19.79 10.42
CA LEU A 111 -30.49 -18.42 10.35
C LEU A 111 -29.48 -18.12 11.46
N ARG A 112 -28.64 -17.12 11.21
CA ARG A 112 -27.84 -16.42 12.22
C ARG A 112 -28.27 -14.96 12.30
N GLY A 113 -29.11 -14.63 13.28
CA GLY A 113 -29.83 -13.36 13.34
C GLY A 113 -30.77 -13.25 12.13
N GLN A 114 -30.48 -12.31 11.23
CA GLN A 114 -31.26 -12.10 9.98
C GLN A 114 -30.62 -12.74 8.73
N ARG A 115 -29.53 -13.50 8.89
CA ARG A 115 -28.76 -14.03 7.75
C ARG A 115 -28.99 -15.52 7.58
N LEU A 116 -29.13 -15.96 6.33
CA LEU A 116 -29.27 -17.38 6.00
C LEU A 116 -27.96 -18.12 6.26
N VAL A 117 -28.04 -19.26 6.95
CA VAL A 117 -26.89 -20.16 7.10
C VAL A 117 -26.73 -20.98 5.83
N ILE A 118 -25.61 -20.86 5.13
CA ILE A 118 -25.45 -21.52 3.82
C ILE A 118 -24.78 -22.90 3.98
N PRO A 119 -25.44 -23.99 3.50
CA PRO A 119 -24.88 -25.34 3.56
C PRO A 119 -23.67 -25.50 2.64
N GLN A 120 -22.80 -26.47 2.93
CA GLN A 120 -21.50 -26.61 2.29
C GLN A 120 -21.60 -26.69 0.75
N SER A 121 -22.59 -27.41 0.25
CA SER A 121 -22.83 -27.63 -1.19
C SER A 121 -23.11 -26.33 -1.98
N MET A 122 -23.63 -25.28 -1.33
CA MET A 122 -23.98 -24.00 -1.97
C MET A 122 -22.90 -22.93 -1.82
N ARG A 123 -21.91 -23.12 -0.94
CA ARG A 123 -20.93 -22.07 -0.62
C ARG A 123 -20.17 -21.57 -1.84
N LYS A 124 -19.82 -22.45 -2.79
CA LYS A 124 -19.10 -22.07 -4.03
C LYS A 124 -19.92 -21.12 -4.91
N GLU A 125 -21.21 -21.42 -5.08
CA GLU A 125 -22.15 -20.60 -5.85
C GLU A 125 -22.36 -19.24 -5.19
N ILE A 126 -22.63 -19.22 -3.88
CA ILE A 126 -22.85 -17.99 -3.11
C ILE A 126 -21.59 -17.12 -3.08
N LEU A 127 -20.39 -17.72 -2.97
CA LEU A 127 -19.13 -16.99 -3.05
C LEU A 127 -18.94 -16.31 -4.41
N LYS A 128 -19.31 -16.99 -5.51
CA LYS A 128 -19.31 -16.39 -6.85
C LYS A 128 -20.25 -15.18 -6.89
N GLN A 129 -21.48 -15.33 -6.40
CA GLN A 129 -22.47 -14.24 -6.34
C GLN A 129 -22.04 -13.06 -5.47
N ILE A 130 -21.38 -13.32 -4.32
CA ILE A 130 -20.81 -12.27 -3.46
C ILE A 130 -19.73 -11.48 -4.23
N HIS A 131 -18.93 -12.18 -5.03
CA HIS A 131 -17.84 -11.62 -5.81
C HIS A 131 -18.28 -10.89 -7.08
N ASP A 132 -19.52 -11.09 -7.54
CA ASP A 132 -20.05 -10.43 -8.74
C ASP A 132 -19.84 -8.91 -8.69
N GLY A 133 -19.39 -8.36 -9.82
CA GLY A 133 -19.02 -6.96 -9.96
C GLY A 133 -17.63 -6.61 -9.41
N HIS A 134 -16.83 -7.57 -8.95
CA HIS A 134 -15.41 -7.41 -8.60
C HIS A 134 -15.09 -6.24 -7.64
N GLN A 135 -15.99 -5.99 -6.67
CA GLN A 135 -15.97 -4.78 -5.83
C GLN A 135 -14.86 -4.74 -4.75
N GLY A 136 -13.98 -5.74 -4.73
CA GLY A 136 -12.93 -5.89 -3.73
C GLY A 136 -13.40 -6.43 -2.38
N ILE A 137 -12.42 -6.81 -1.56
CA ILE A 137 -12.63 -7.61 -0.33
C ILE A 137 -13.56 -6.97 0.70
N VAL A 138 -13.46 -5.65 0.89
CA VAL A 138 -14.27 -4.92 1.89
C VAL A 138 -15.74 -4.94 1.52
N LYS A 139 -16.07 -4.67 0.25
CA LYS A 139 -17.44 -4.65 -0.25
C LYS A 139 -18.03 -6.06 -0.32
N CYS A 140 -17.26 -7.06 -0.76
CA CYS A 140 -17.67 -8.46 -0.72
C CYS A 140 -18.03 -8.90 0.71
N ARG A 141 -17.20 -8.57 1.71
CA ARG A 141 -17.50 -8.85 3.13
C ARG A 141 -18.74 -8.10 3.62
N ALA A 142 -18.90 -6.83 3.25
CA ALA A 142 -20.08 -6.05 3.63
C ALA A 142 -21.37 -6.63 3.04
N ARG A 143 -21.36 -7.01 1.75
CA ARG A 143 -22.47 -7.67 1.07
C ARG A 143 -22.83 -9.00 1.73
N ALA A 144 -21.82 -9.84 2.01
CA ALA A 144 -22.06 -11.11 2.65
C ALA A 144 -22.67 -10.95 4.05
N ARG A 145 -22.20 -9.97 4.83
CA ARG A 145 -22.73 -9.65 6.17
C ARG A 145 -24.20 -9.20 6.19
N GLN A 146 -24.79 -8.84 5.05
CA GLN A 146 -26.20 -8.46 5.00
C GLN A 146 -27.12 -9.66 4.82
N PHE A 147 -26.67 -10.72 4.14
CA PHE A 147 -27.59 -11.76 3.64
C PHE A 147 -27.28 -13.17 4.12
N VAL A 148 -25.99 -13.52 4.26
CA VAL A 148 -25.57 -14.92 4.42
C VAL A 148 -24.50 -15.09 5.48
N TRP A 149 -24.43 -16.29 6.05
CA TRP A 149 -23.41 -16.63 7.02
C TRP A 149 -23.03 -18.11 6.98
N TRP A 150 -21.76 -18.38 7.26
CA TRP A 150 -21.26 -19.68 7.72
C TRP A 150 -19.89 -19.45 8.39
N PRO A 151 -19.40 -20.39 9.20
CA PRO A 151 -18.07 -20.29 9.78
C PRO A 151 -16.96 -20.14 8.73
N GLY A 152 -16.02 -19.21 8.96
CA GLY A 152 -14.91 -18.99 8.02
C GLY A 152 -15.27 -18.23 6.73
N LEU A 153 -16.51 -17.75 6.54
CA LEU A 153 -16.94 -16.96 5.37
C LEU A 153 -15.95 -15.85 4.96
N SER A 154 -15.43 -15.09 5.93
CA SER A 154 -14.48 -14.00 5.65
C SER A 154 -13.18 -14.49 5.01
N VAL A 155 -12.69 -15.67 5.41
CA VAL A 155 -11.48 -16.29 4.83
C VAL A 155 -11.77 -16.75 3.41
N HIS A 156 -12.92 -17.39 3.19
CA HIS A 156 -13.32 -17.85 1.85
C HIS A 156 -13.50 -16.69 0.86
N ILE A 157 -14.13 -15.59 1.27
CA ILE A 157 -14.22 -14.37 0.45
C ILE A 157 -12.83 -13.85 0.09
N SER A 158 -11.89 -13.85 1.05
CA SER A 158 -10.52 -13.37 0.82
C SER A 158 -9.83 -14.21 -0.26
N LYS A 159 -9.92 -15.55 -0.16
CA LYS A 159 -9.37 -16.48 -1.16
C LYS A 159 -9.95 -16.24 -2.56
N VAL A 160 -11.26 -16.05 -2.68
CA VAL A 160 -11.91 -15.79 -3.98
C VAL A 160 -11.45 -14.48 -4.60
N VAL A 161 -11.39 -13.41 -3.82
CA VAL A 161 -10.94 -12.09 -4.32
C VAL A 161 -9.45 -12.10 -4.67
N GLU A 162 -8.61 -12.74 -3.85
CA GLU A 162 -7.16 -12.85 -4.07
C GLU A 162 -6.80 -13.71 -5.29
N ASN A 163 -7.58 -14.76 -5.56
CA ASN A 163 -7.34 -15.66 -6.69
C ASN A 163 -8.08 -15.23 -7.96
N CYS A 164 -8.75 -14.06 -7.96
CA CYS A 164 -9.40 -13.54 -9.14
C CYS A 164 -8.39 -12.81 -10.03
N ASN A 165 -8.20 -13.30 -11.26
CA ASN A 165 -7.33 -12.67 -12.26
C ASN A 165 -7.80 -11.26 -12.60
N THR A 166 -9.10 -11.06 -12.84
CA THR A 166 -9.67 -9.72 -13.10
C THR A 166 -9.36 -8.74 -11.97
N CYS A 167 -9.58 -9.14 -10.70
CA CYS A 167 -9.24 -8.28 -9.58
C CYS A 167 -7.73 -8.01 -9.50
N SER A 168 -6.87 -8.99 -9.75
CA SER A 168 -5.41 -8.84 -9.73
C SER A 168 -4.92 -7.91 -10.85
N GLN A 169 -5.48 -8.05 -12.06
CA GLN A 169 -5.18 -7.21 -13.22
C GLN A 169 -5.57 -5.75 -13.00
N HIS A 170 -6.64 -5.47 -12.24
CA HIS A 170 -7.13 -4.12 -11.97
C HIS A 170 -6.71 -3.54 -10.60
N LYS A 171 -6.12 -4.34 -9.71
CA LYS A 171 -5.65 -3.90 -8.38
C LYS A 171 -4.65 -2.75 -8.45
N ALA A 172 -4.99 -1.61 -7.85
CA ALA A 172 -4.02 -0.54 -7.64
C ALA A 172 -2.90 -1.03 -6.72
N GLU A 173 -1.65 -0.91 -7.16
CA GLU A 173 -0.50 -1.18 -6.30
C GLU A 173 -0.18 0.02 -5.40
N HIS A 174 0.35 -0.27 -4.22
CA HIS A 174 0.89 0.76 -3.34
C HIS A 174 2.12 1.40 -3.99
N ARG A 175 2.37 2.67 -3.66
CA ARG A 175 3.63 3.31 -4.03
C ARG A 175 4.76 2.68 -3.24
N GLU A 176 5.88 2.39 -3.90
CA GLU A 176 7.06 1.89 -3.23
C GLU A 176 7.85 3.01 -2.52
N PRO A 177 8.64 2.68 -1.49
CA PRO A 177 9.53 3.65 -0.86
C PRO A 177 10.48 4.31 -1.87
N LEU A 178 10.71 5.61 -1.72
CA LEU A 178 11.59 6.36 -2.62
C LEU A 178 13.02 5.83 -2.53
N LEU A 179 13.59 5.39 -3.66
CA LEU A 179 15.02 5.15 -3.76
C LEU A 179 15.70 6.48 -4.06
N THR A 180 16.44 7.01 -3.10
CA THR A 180 17.23 8.21 -3.32
C THR A 180 18.52 7.86 -4.04
N THR A 181 18.88 8.65 -5.06
CA THR A 181 20.19 8.51 -5.70
C THR A 181 21.27 8.81 -4.66
N PRO A 182 22.36 8.01 -4.56
CA PRO A 182 23.44 8.33 -3.64
C PRO A 182 24.00 9.73 -3.90
N VAL A 183 24.45 10.41 -2.83
CA VAL A 183 25.17 11.68 -2.96
C VAL A 183 26.58 11.34 -3.45
N PRO A 184 27.05 11.92 -4.57
CA PRO A 184 28.42 11.68 -5.02
C PRO A 184 29.44 12.13 -3.96
N GLU A 185 30.60 11.47 -3.92
CA GLU A 185 31.64 11.75 -2.95
C GLU A 185 32.62 12.84 -3.42
N ARG A 186 32.71 13.08 -4.72
CA ARG A 186 33.58 14.12 -5.29
C ARG A 186 32.92 14.82 -6.49
N PRO A 187 33.33 16.06 -6.81
CA PRO A 187 32.89 16.74 -8.02
C PRO A 187 33.16 15.89 -9.26
N TRP A 188 32.25 15.96 -10.22
CA TRP A 188 32.38 15.28 -11.52
C TRP A 188 32.43 13.74 -11.48
N GLN A 189 32.18 13.13 -10.32
CA GLN A 189 32.13 11.66 -10.20
C GLN A 189 31.00 11.06 -11.04
N ARG A 190 29.84 11.70 -10.99
CA ARG A 190 28.61 11.24 -11.65
C ARG A 190 27.97 12.40 -12.36
N VAL A 191 27.72 12.23 -13.65
CA VAL A 191 27.06 13.24 -14.48
C VAL A 191 25.77 12.70 -15.06
N GLY A 192 24.81 13.60 -15.28
CA GLY A 192 23.57 13.33 -16.01
C GLY A 192 23.65 14.03 -17.35
N THR A 193 23.16 13.37 -18.39
CA THR A 193 23.05 13.95 -19.72
C THR A 193 21.61 13.85 -20.21
N ASP A 194 21.16 14.91 -20.86
CA ASP A 194 19.85 14.96 -21.50
C ASP A 194 19.89 15.89 -22.72
N MET A 195 18.98 15.65 -23.66
CA MET A 195 18.81 16.48 -24.84
C MET A 195 17.51 17.26 -24.75
N PHE A 196 17.55 18.52 -25.15
CA PHE A 196 16.34 19.35 -25.14
C PHE A 196 16.28 20.28 -26.33
N PHE A 197 15.05 20.60 -26.73
CA PHE A 197 14.75 21.54 -27.80
C PHE A 197 14.42 22.92 -27.22
N TRP A 198 14.96 23.97 -27.84
CA TRP A 198 14.67 25.36 -27.50
C TRP A 198 14.85 26.26 -28.72
N ASN A 199 13.83 27.05 -29.07
CA ASN A 199 13.84 28.01 -30.17
C ASN A 199 14.42 27.45 -31.48
N LYS A 200 13.85 26.35 -31.98
CA LYS A 200 14.25 25.67 -33.24
C LYS A 200 15.59 24.94 -33.22
N ASP A 201 16.33 25.02 -32.12
CA ASP A 201 17.62 24.36 -31.96
C ASP A 201 17.53 23.21 -30.96
N THR A 202 18.35 22.19 -31.17
CA THR A 202 18.56 21.12 -30.20
C THR A 202 19.85 21.36 -29.42
N TYR A 203 19.82 21.04 -28.14
CA TYR A 203 20.96 21.18 -27.23
C TYR A 203 21.18 19.87 -26.49
N ILE A 204 22.44 19.61 -26.15
CA ILE A 204 22.81 18.62 -25.15
C ILE A 204 23.20 19.34 -23.87
N LEU A 205 22.75 18.78 -22.75
CA LEU A 205 23.05 19.23 -21.42
C LEU A 205 23.81 18.14 -20.68
N VAL A 206 24.90 18.51 -20.01
CA VAL A 206 25.61 17.65 -19.05
C VAL A 206 25.62 18.35 -17.71
N VAL A 207 25.14 17.68 -16.66
CA VAL A 207 25.09 18.21 -15.29
C VAL A 207 25.83 17.32 -14.32
N ASP A 208 26.68 17.92 -13.49
CA ASP A 208 27.34 17.22 -12.37
C ASP A 208 26.37 17.00 -11.20
N TYR A 209 26.28 15.77 -10.70
CA TYR A 209 25.43 15.44 -9.57
C TYR A 209 25.94 16.03 -8.24
N PHE A 210 27.23 16.36 -8.15
CA PHE A 210 27.80 16.91 -6.93
C PHE A 210 27.59 18.41 -6.82
N SER A 211 28.09 19.16 -7.81
CA SER A 211 28.09 20.61 -7.82
C SER A 211 26.84 21.25 -8.42
N ARG A 212 26.04 20.48 -9.18
CA ARG A 212 24.98 20.99 -10.07
C ARG A 212 25.52 21.92 -11.16
N TYR A 213 26.81 21.81 -11.48
CA TYR A 213 27.39 22.56 -12.58
C TYR A 213 26.85 22.03 -13.91
N ILE A 214 26.32 22.95 -14.73
CA ILE A 214 25.66 22.64 -15.99
C ILE A 214 26.55 23.08 -17.15
N GLU A 215 26.79 22.16 -18.08
CA GLU A 215 27.35 22.40 -19.41
C GLU A 215 26.24 22.24 -20.46
N VAL A 216 26.23 23.14 -21.44
CA VAL A 216 25.24 23.12 -22.53
C VAL A 216 25.96 23.34 -23.84
N ALA A 217 25.72 22.48 -24.82
CA ALA A 217 26.23 22.63 -26.17
C ALA A 217 25.09 22.54 -27.18
N LYS A 218 25.13 23.37 -28.23
CA LYS A 218 24.19 23.31 -29.34
C LYS A 218 24.55 22.13 -30.24
N LEU A 219 23.55 21.34 -30.63
CA LEU A 219 23.69 20.25 -31.59
C LEU A 219 23.07 20.64 -32.93
N ASN A 220 23.84 20.53 -34.00
CA ASN A 220 23.33 20.74 -35.36
C ASN A 220 22.50 19.55 -35.83
N VAL A 221 22.87 18.33 -35.41
CA VAL A 221 22.19 17.07 -35.74
C VAL A 221 22.09 16.23 -34.47
N THR A 222 21.01 15.47 -34.32
CA THR A 222 20.74 14.59 -33.18
C THR A 222 21.21 13.16 -33.47
N SER A 223 22.51 12.98 -33.74
CA SER A 223 23.11 11.66 -33.95
C SER A 223 23.96 11.25 -32.75
N ALA A 224 24.23 9.95 -32.61
CA ALA A 224 25.16 9.46 -31.57
C ALA A 224 26.54 10.11 -31.71
N ALA A 225 27.04 10.31 -32.92
CA ALA A 225 28.36 10.89 -33.17
C ALA A 225 28.47 12.36 -32.70
N THR A 226 27.45 13.18 -32.96
CA THR A 226 27.44 14.58 -32.52
C THR A 226 27.30 14.71 -31.01
N VAL A 227 26.49 13.84 -30.39
CA VAL A 227 26.37 13.73 -28.93
C VAL A 227 27.72 13.35 -28.31
N ILE A 228 28.38 12.32 -28.82
CA ILE A 228 29.70 11.88 -28.35
C ILE A 228 30.73 13.00 -28.50
N ALA A 229 30.77 13.71 -29.64
CA ALA A 229 31.70 14.82 -29.85
C ALA A 229 31.51 15.94 -28.81
N ALA A 230 30.26 16.38 -28.58
CA ALA A 230 29.96 17.39 -27.57
C ALA A 230 30.29 16.93 -26.13
N MET A 231 30.11 15.64 -25.84
CA MET A 231 30.51 15.06 -24.56
C MET A 231 32.03 14.98 -24.43
N LYS A 232 32.78 14.62 -25.48
CA LYS A 232 34.25 14.62 -25.50
C LYS A 232 34.80 16.02 -25.21
N GLU A 233 34.23 17.08 -25.81
CA GLU A 233 34.59 18.47 -25.48
C GLU A 233 34.25 18.88 -24.04
N THR A 234 33.22 18.28 -23.47
CA THR A 234 32.86 18.52 -22.06
C THR A 234 33.83 17.79 -21.13
N PHE A 235 34.20 16.56 -21.48
CA PHE A 235 35.15 15.74 -20.72
C PHE A 235 36.58 16.26 -20.83
N SER A 236 36.97 16.89 -21.94
CA SER A 236 38.28 17.54 -22.05
C SER A 236 38.46 18.73 -21.10
N ARG A 237 37.35 19.39 -20.71
CA ARG A 237 37.37 20.54 -19.79
C ARG A 237 37.34 20.14 -18.32
N HIS A 238 36.62 19.08 -17.97
CA HIS A 238 36.34 18.72 -16.57
C HIS A 238 36.91 17.36 -16.14
N GLY A 239 37.40 16.57 -17.10
CA GLY A 239 37.77 15.17 -16.91
C GLY A 239 36.66 14.19 -17.29
N ILE A 240 37.01 12.91 -17.29
CA ILE A 240 36.09 11.81 -17.56
C ILE A 240 35.40 11.42 -16.23
N PRO A 241 34.06 11.37 -16.19
CA PRO A 241 33.32 10.95 -14.99
C PRO A 241 33.39 9.43 -14.80
N GLU A 242 33.15 8.93 -13.58
CA GLU A 242 33.04 7.48 -13.33
C GLU A 242 31.70 6.93 -13.85
N THR A 243 30.64 7.73 -13.82
CA THR A 243 29.29 7.30 -14.21
C THR A 243 28.58 8.39 -15.01
N VAL A 244 28.04 8.00 -16.16
CA VAL A 244 27.16 8.82 -17.00
C VAL A 244 25.76 8.25 -16.92
N VAL A 245 24.79 9.08 -16.55
CA VAL A 245 23.37 8.73 -16.53
C VAL A 245 22.67 9.43 -17.69
N SER A 246 21.88 8.70 -18.48
CA SER A 246 21.07 9.29 -19.55
C SER A 246 19.65 8.70 -19.57
N ASP A 247 18.82 9.27 -20.43
CA ASP A 247 17.58 8.61 -20.84
C ASP A 247 17.89 7.40 -21.75
N ASN A 248 16.83 6.75 -22.21
CA ASN A 248 16.89 5.60 -23.11
C ASN A 248 16.81 6.02 -24.59
N GLY A 249 17.20 7.26 -24.92
CA GLY A 249 17.17 7.79 -26.28
C GLY A 249 18.06 6.99 -27.24
N PRO A 250 17.71 6.93 -28.55
CA PRO A 250 18.42 6.11 -29.53
C PRO A 250 19.90 6.45 -29.66
N GLN A 251 20.27 7.72 -29.47
CA GLN A 251 21.65 8.19 -29.46
C GLN A 251 22.49 7.54 -28.36
N TYR A 252 21.91 7.34 -27.17
CA TYR A 252 22.58 6.75 -26.01
C TYR A 252 22.53 5.22 -26.01
N ALA A 253 21.51 4.63 -26.64
CA ALA A 253 21.38 3.17 -26.77
C ALA A 253 22.22 2.58 -27.92
N SER A 254 22.85 3.42 -28.74
CA SER A 254 23.65 3.01 -29.90
C SER A 254 24.93 2.27 -29.52
N GLU A 255 25.40 1.38 -30.39
CA GLU A 255 26.69 0.67 -30.25
C GLU A 255 27.85 1.65 -30.12
N LYS A 256 27.87 2.71 -30.95
CA LYS A 256 28.86 3.79 -30.88
C LYS A 256 28.98 4.43 -29.49
N PHE A 257 27.88 4.55 -28.75
CA PHE A 257 27.90 5.11 -27.40
C PHE A 257 28.45 4.12 -26.37
N LYS A 258 28.20 2.81 -26.56
CA LYS A 258 28.80 1.75 -25.74
C LYS A 258 30.31 1.67 -25.97
N ASP A 259 30.76 1.79 -27.21
CA ASP A 259 32.19 1.83 -27.55
C ASP A 259 32.85 3.05 -26.91
N PHE A 260 32.21 4.22 -27.00
CA PHE A 260 32.69 5.44 -26.33
C PHE A 260 32.80 5.27 -24.81
N ALA A 261 31.80 4.67 -24.16
CA ALA A 261 31.84 4.39 -22.72
C ALA A 261 32.98 3.45 -22.33
N THR A 262 33.23 2.44 -23.16
CA THR A 262 34.31 1.46 -22.96
C THR A 262 35.68 2.10 -23.18
N GLU A 263 35.85 2.85 -24.27
CA GLU A 263 37.09 3.56 -24.64
C GLU A 263 37.49 4.57 -23.55
N TYR A 264 36.53 5.34 -23.04
CA TYR A 264 36.79 6.36 -22.02
C TYR A 264 36.74 5.81 -20.59
N GLY A 265 36.32 4.55 -20.40
CA GLY A 265 36.33 3.86 -19.10
C GLY A 265 35.27 4.35 -18.10
N PHE A 266 34.11 4.82 -18.57
CA PHE A 266 33.01 5.24 -17.69
C PHE A 266 31.83 4.27 -17.75
N VAL A 267 31.09 4.16 -16.64
CA VAL A 267 29.87 3.33 -16.59
C VAL A 267 28.68 4.12 -17.10
N HIS A 268 28.02 3.61 -18.15
CA HIS A 268 26.79 4.20 -18.68
C HIS A 268 25.56 3.53 -18.05
N ILE A 269 24.71 4.34 -17.41
CA ILE A 269 23.45 3.89 -16.80
C ILE A 269 22.29 4.58 -17.51
N THR A 270 21.43 3.82 -18.18
CA THR A 270 20.21 4.37 -18.78
C THR A 270 19.02 4.26 -17.84
N SER A 271 18.24 5.34 -17.74
CA SER A 271 16.95 5.29 -17.08
C SER A 271 16.00 4.40 -17.88
N SER A 272 15.30 3.47 -17.22
CA SER A 272 14.23 2.73 -17.91
C SER A 272 13.15 3.72 -18.39
N PRO A 273 12.40 3.43 -19.47
CA PRO A 273 11.39 4.34 -20.03
C PRO A 273 10.29 4.80 -19.06
N ARG A 274 10.24 4.23 -17.85
CA ARG A 274 9.26 4.55 -16.81
C ARG A 274 9.89 4.70 -15.42
N TYR A 275 11.20 4.88 -15.34
CA TYR A 275 11.89 5.30 -14.11
C TYR A 275 12.60 6.64 -14.34
N PRO A 276 11.87 7.71 -14.73
CA PRO A 276 12.45 9.03 -15.03
C PRO A 276 13.20 9.62 -13.83
N GLN A 277 12.86 9.16 -12.61
CA GLN A 277 13.57 9.49 -11.37
C GLN A 277 15.08 9.19 -11.44
N ALA A 278 15.52 8.21 -12.25
CA ALA A 278 16.95 7.95 -12.44
C ALA A 278 17.68 9.07 -13.19
N ASN A 279 17.03 9.77 -14.13
CA ASN A 279 17.61 10.92 -14.87
C ASN A 279 17.05 12.28 -14.41
N GLY A 280 16.32 12.32 -13.29
CA GLY A 280 15.60 13.52 -12.84
C GLY A 280 16.50 14.75 -12.58
N GLU A 281 17.80 14.56 -12.32
CA GLU A 281 18.75 15.67 -12.21
C GLU A 281 18.99 16.38 -13.54
N ALA A 282 19.12 15.61 -14.64
CA ALA A 282 19.29 16.20 -15.97
C ALA A 282 17.99 16.89 -16.42
N GLU A 283 16.83 16.27 -16.18
CA GLU A 283 15.52 16.89 -16.46
C GLU A 283 15.33 18.21 -15.69
N ARG A 284 15.71 18.24 -14.40
CA ARG A 284 15.65 19.45 -13.58
C ARG A 284 16.61 20.51 -14.11
N ALA A 285 17.82 20.13 -14.52
CA ALA A 285 18.79 21.04 -15.11
C ALA A 285 18.28 21.64 -16.44
N VAL A 286 17.60 20.85 -17.28
CA VAL A 286 16.92 21.35 -18.49
C VAL A 286 15.88 22.40 -18.13
N ALA A 287 15.05 22.15 -17.12
CA ALA A 287 14.07 23.13 -16.66
C ALA A 287 14.73 24.43 -16.16
N THR A 288 15.84 24.33 -15.44
CA THR A 288 16.64 25.49 -15.01
C THR A 288 17.15 26.29 -16.20
N VAL A 289 17.80 25.64 -17.18
CA VAL A 289 18.34 26.31 -18.38
C VAL A 289 17.24 26.98 -19.18
N LYS A 290 16.10 26.31 -19.41
CA LYS A 290 14.94 26.91 -20.07
C LYS A 290 14.44 28.13 -19.31
N GLY A 291 14.38 28.07 -17.98
CA GLY A 291 14.03 29.21 -17.13
C GLY A 291 14.98 30.41 -17.31
N LEU A 292 16.29 30.16 -17.33
CA LEU A 292 17.30 31.19 -17.56
C LEU A 292 17.16 31.85 -18.95
N TRP A 293 16.78 31.09 -19.97
CA TRP A 293 16.69 31.58 -21.35
C TRP A 293 15.34 32.23 -21.69
N LYS A 294 14.30 32.06 -20.87
CA LYS A 294 12.98 32.70 -21.08
C LYS A 294 13.06 34.22 -21.18
N GLY A 295 14.00 34.85 -20.47
CA GLY A 295 14.17 36.31 -20.46
C GLY A 295 14.79 36.90 -21.73
N GLY A 296 15.15 36.08 -22.74
CA GLY A 296 15.69 36.57 -24.02
C GLY A 296 17.12 37.13 -23.97
N GLY A 297 17.78 37.09 -22.81
CA GLY A 297 19.17 37.53 -22.66
C GLY A 297 20.19 36.60 -23.31
N GLU A 298 21.46 37.04 -23.31
CA GLU A 298 22.58 36.27 -23.84
C GLU A 298 22.78 34.95 -23.06
N LYS A 299 22.61 33.81 -23.76
CA LYS A 299 22.60 32.45 -23.16
C LYS A 299 23.86 32.12 -22.35
N THR A 300 25.02 32.52 -22.87
CA THR A 300 26.35 32.31 -22.26
C THR A 300 26.50 33.09 -20.95
N LYS A 301 26.10 34.36 -20.93
CA LYS A 301 26.04 35.16 -19.68
C LYS A 301 25.06 34.58 -18.68
N ALA A 302 23.88 34.17 -19.12
CA ALA A 302 22.89 33.55 -18.23
C ALA A 302 23.46 32.28 -17.55
N LEU A 303 24.19 31.46 -18.31
CA LEU A 303 24.85 30.26 -17.79
C LEU A 303 26.02 30.61 -16.85
N LEU A 304 26.84 31.61 -17.17
CA LEU A 304 27.90 32.12 -16.28
C LEU A 304 27.33 32.59 -14.94
N SER A 305 26.25 33.40 -14.99
CA SER A 305 25.58 33.88 -13.78
C SER A 305 25.06 32.72 -12.93
N TYR A 306 24.39 31.73 -13.53
CA TYR A 306 23.96 30.53 -12.82
C TYR A 306 25.11 29.79 -12.12
N ARG A 307 26.23 29.59 -12.83
CA ARG A 307 27.42 28.90 -12.29
C ARG A 307 28.06 29.65 -11.12
N ALA A 308 27.91 30.97 -11.07
CA ALA A 308 28.45 31.83 -10.02
C ALA A 308 27.46 32.07 -8.85
N THR A 309 26.16 31.87 -9.05
CA THR A 309 25.14 32.12 -8.03
C THR A 309 25.05 30.98 -7.00
N PRO A 310 25.05 31.28 -5.68
CA PRO A 310 24.86 30.26 -4.65
C PRO A 310 23.53 29.52 -4.76
N LEU A 311 23.58 28.20 -4.58
CA LEU A 311 22.39 27.35 -4.44
C LEU A 311 21.86 27.40 -3.00
N GLU A 312 20.76 26.70 -2.72
CA GLU A 312 20.19 26.56 -1.35
C GLU A 312 21.20 26.05 -0.31
N CYS A 313 22.24 25.33 -0.75
CA CYS A 313 23.31 24.85 0.12
C CYS A 313 24.28 25.96 0.60
N GLY A 314 24.18 27.16 0.01
CA GLY A 314 25.03 28.32 0.29
C GLY A 314 26.29 28.43 -0.58
N TYR A 315 26.51 27.50 -1.50
CA TYR A 315 27.66 27.50 -2.44
C TYR A 315 27.18 27.51 -3.88
N SER A 316 27.92 28.17 -4.75
CA SER A 316 27.63 28.15 -6.19
C SER A 316 28.16 26.88 -6.86
N PRO A 317 27.61 26.50 -8.03
CA PRO A 317 28.11 25.35 -8.77
C PRO A 317 29.62 25.44 -9.07
N ALA A 318 30.14 26.63 -9.42
CA ALA A 318 31.56 26.81 -9.68
C ALA A 318 32.42 26.64 -8.43
N GLN A 319 31.95 27.09 -7.26
CA GLN A 319 32.67 26.87 -6.00
C GLN A 319 32.74 25.38 -5.65
N LEU A 320 31.66 24.63 -5.89
CA LEU A 320 31.60 23.20 -5.60
C LEU A 320 32.44 22.38 -6.59
N LEU A 321 32.48 22.76 -7.87
CA LEU A 321 33.23 22.05 -8.91
C LEU A 321 34.72 22.44 -8.93
N MET A 322 35.02 23.74 -8.91
CA MET A 322 36.35 24.28 -9.20
C MET A 322 37.03 24.92 -7.98
N GLY A 323 36.35 24.97 -6.83
CA GLY A 323 36.92 25.54 -5.61
C GLY A 323 37.15 27.05 -5.66
N ARG A 324 36.49 27.79 -6.56
CA ARG A 324 36.63 29.26 -6.65
C ARG A 324 35.34 29.92 -7.12
N GLN A 325 35.20 31.21 -6.85
CA GLN A 325 34.14 32.01 -7.45
C GLN A 325 34.56 32.45 -8.86
N LEU A 326 33.58 32.59 -9.75
CA LEU A 326 33.80 33.11 -11.10
C LEU A 326 33.56 34.61 -11.11
N LYS A 327 34.41 35.34 -11.84
CA LYS A 327 34.15 36.75 -12.14
C LYS A 327 32.94 36.86 -13.07
N THR A 328 31.96 37.62 -12.62
CA THR A 328 30.76 37.98 -13.39
C THR A 328 30.82 39.45 -13.77
N THR A 329 29.71 39.99 -14.28
CA THR A 329 29.56 41.41 -14.58
C THR A 329 29.39 42.28 -13.33
N LEU A 330 29.21 41.70 -12.14
CA LEU A 330 29.08 42.45 -10.90
C LEU A 330 30.47 42.81 -10.31
N PRO A 331 30.63 44.01 -9.73
CA PRO A 331 31.82 44.35 -8.95
C PRO A 331 31.97 43.40 -7.76
N GLN A 332 33.20 42.96 -7.49
CA GLN A 332 33.52 42.00 -6.44
C GLN A 332 34.91 42.27 -5.87
N GLN A 333 35.10 41.94 -4.60
CA GLN A 333 36.38 42.08 -3.93
C GLN A 333 37.39 41.04 -4.48
N PRO A 334 38.64 41.41 -4.81
CA PRO A 334 39.63 40.46 -5.34
C PRO A 334 39.83 39.21 -4.49
N VAL A 335 39.69 39.34 -3.17
CA VAL A 335 39.79 38.22 -2.21
C VAL A 335 38.77 37.10 -2.46
N THR A 336 37.59 37.39 -3.03
CA THR A 336 36.57 36.37 -3.29
C THR A 336 36.91 35.49 -4.50
N LEU A 337 37.80 35.95 -5.37
CA LEU A 337 38.28 35.22 -6.54
C LEU A 337 39.44 34.27 -6.23
N LEU A 338 40.07 34.41 -5.05
CA LEU A 338 41.12 33.50 -4.63
C LEU A 338 40.54 32.08 -4.46
N PRO A 339 41.21 31.04 -4.99
CA PRO A 339 40.77 29.67 -4.82
C PRO A 339 40.62 29.30 -3.35
N ARG A 340 39.42 28.86 -2.98
CA ARG A 340 39.07 28.38 -1.64
C ARG A 340 37.96 27.34 -1.74
N TRP A 341 38.30 26.10 -1.38
CA TRP A 341 37.32 25.02 -1.35
C TRP A 341 36.26 25.25 -0.26
N PRO A 342 34.98 24.97 -0.58
CA PRO A 342 33.90 24.88 0.41
C PRO A 342 34.19 23.89 1.53
N ASN A 343 33.52 24.05 2.67
CA ASN A 343 33.59 23.04 3.74
C ASN A 343 32.85 21.76 3.29
N MET A 344 33.61 20.84 2.71
CA MET A 344 33.03 19.67 2.03
C MET A 344 32.35 18.70 2.98
N LYS A 345 32.85 18.57 4.23
CA LYS A 345 32.19 17.76 5.26
C LYS A 345 30.80 18.31 5.58
N GLN A 346 30.70 19.62 5.83
CA GLN A 346 29.43 20.26 6.12
C GLN A 346 28.46 20.16 4.93
N PHE A 347 28.95 20.39 3.71
CA PHE A 347 28.14 20.26 2.49
C PHE A 347 27.58 18.85 2.32
N LYS A 348 28.42 17.81 2.41
CA LYS A 348 27.98 16.41 2.31
C LYS A 348 26.95 16.04 3.38
N THR A 349 27.15 16.47 4.62
CA THR A 349 26.19 16.23 5.70
C THR A 349 24.84 16.90 5.42
N LYS A 350 24.83 18.15 4.94
CA LYS A 350 23.60 18.84 4.53
C LYS A 350 22.89 18.13 3.38
N GLN A 351 23.63 17.69 2.36
CA GLN A 351 23.07 16.94 1.21
C GLN A 351 22.45 15.61 1.63
N ARG A 352 23.14 14.83 2.48
CA ARG A 352 22.62 13.56 3.01
C ARG A 352 21.35 13.79 3.82
N ARG A 353 21.31 14.82 4.68
CA ARG A 353 20.12 15.19 5.46
C ARG A 353 18.97 15.64 4.57
N TYR A 354 19.25 16.43 3.53
CA TYR A 354 18.23 16.87 2.57
C TYR A 354 17.58 15.67 1.85
N LYS A 355 18.38 14.75 1.32
CA LYS A 355 17.87 13.53 0.67
C LYS A 355 17.09 12.63 1.63
N ALA A 356 17.59 12.44 2.85
CA ALA A 356 16.89 11.65 3.88
C ALA A 356 15.53 12.27 4.26
N ASN A 357 15.46 13.60 4.39
CA ASN A 357 14.20 14.30 4.65
C ASN A 357 13.23 14.17 3.46
N GLN A 358 13.72 14.32 2.23
CA GLN A 358 12.91 14.14 1.02
C GLN A 358 12.31 12.73 0.95
N GLN A 359 13.13 11.70 1.21
CA GLN A 359 12.67 10.31 1.27
C GLN A 359 11.59 10.14 2.34
N ARG A 360 11.84 10.60 3.57
CA ARG A 360 10.89 10.50 4.67
C ARG A 360 9.56 11.18 4.34
N GLN A 361 9.60 12.39 3.77
CA GLN A 361 8.39 13.13 3.40
C GLN A 361 7.61 12.44 2.29
N TYR A 362 8.30 11.93 1.26
CA TYR A 362 7.67 11.16 0.19
C TYR A 362 7.00 9.89 0.74
N ASP A 363 7.74 9.11 1.52
CA ASP A 363 7.31 7.83 2.06
C ASP A 363 6.07 7.99 2.97
N GLN A 364 6.07 9.02 3.83
CA GLN A 364 4.94 9.36 4.69
C GLN A 364 3.74 9.85 3.90
N ARG A 365 3.92 10.81 2.98
CA ARG A 365 2.84 11.39 2.17
C ARG A 365 2.13 10.34 1.33
N HIS A 366 2.89 9.35 0.83
CA HIS A 366 2.36 8.32 -0.05
C HIS A 366 2.00 7.01 0.64
N GLN A 367 2.15 6.93 1.97
CA GLN A 367 1.89 5.74 2.77
C GLN A 367 2.50 4.50 2.10
N VAL A 368 3.78 4.62 1.73
CA VAL A 368 4.45 3.64 0.89
C VAL A 368 4.49 2.28 1.56
N ARG A 369 4.44 1.23 0.74
CA ARG A 369 4.62 -0.16 1.20
C ARG A 369 5.55 -0.86 0.22
N PRO A 370 6.57 -1.59 0.71
CA PRO A 370 7.39 -2.42 -0.17
C PRO A 370 6.51 -3.41 -0.93
N LEU A 371 6.72 -3.51 -2.24
CA LEU A 371 6.04 -4.51 -3.05
C LEU A 371 6.76 -5.85 -2.92
N THR A 372 6.01 -6.94 -3.04
CA THR A 372 6.55 -8.30 -2.97
C THR A 372 7.56 -8.52 -4.09
N VAL A 373 8.71 -9.09 -3.75
CA VAL A 373 9.73 -9.49 -4.72
C VAL A 373 9.16 -10.61 -5.61
N LEU A 374 9.36 -10.50 -6.92
CA LEU A 374 8.88 -11.50 -7.88
C LEU A 374 9.93 -12.60 -8.05
N GLN A 375 9.48 -13.84 -8.15
CA GLN A 375 10.36 -15.00 -8.35
C GLN A 375 10.51 -15.33 -9.84
N THR A 376 11.65 -15.90 -10.23
CA THR A 376 11.83 -16.48 -11.58
C THR A 376 10.78 -17.56 -11.83
N GLY A 377 10.20 -17.56 -13.04
CA GLY A 377 9.11 -18.45 -13.44
C GLY A 377 7.71 -17.96 -13.07
N GLN A 378 7.58 -16.87 -12.31
CA GLN A 378 6.28 -16.34 -11.92
C GLN A 378 5.56 -15.66 -13.09
N THR A 379 4.27 -16.00 -13.30
CA THR A 379 3.41 -15.33 -14.27
C THR A 379 2.97 -13.95 -13.75
N VAL A 380 3.05 -12.96 -14.63
CA VAL A 380 2.74 -11.57 -14.31
C VAL A 380 1.90 -10.92 -15.39
N TRP A 381 1.08 -9.95 -14.98
CA TRP A 381 0.33 -9.07 -15.87
C TRP A 381 1.06 -7.74 -16.04
N LEU A 382 1.12 -7.28 -17.28
CA LEU A 382 1.68 -6.00 -17.71
C LEU A 382 0.51 -5.06 -18.07
N PRO A 383 0.07 -4.17 -17.16
CA PRO A 383 -1.18 -3.41 -17.36
C PRO A 383 -1.18 -2.48 -18.57
N ARG A 384 0.00 -1.97 -18.97
CA ARG A 384 0.10 -1.01 -20.09
C ARG A 384 0.16 -1.73 -21.43
N GLU A 385 0.90 -2.82 -21.48
CA GLU A 385 0.97 -3.72 -22.63
C GLU A 385 -0.32 -4.55 -22.79
N LYS A 386 -1.12 -4.66 -21.70
CA LYS A 386 -2.33 -5.49 -21.61
C LYS A 386 -2.06 -6.96 -21.96
N LYS A 387 -0.94 -7.48 -21.47
CA LYS A 387 -0.46 -8.83 -21.75
C LYS A 387 0.08 -9.52 -20.50
N GLU A 388 0.11 -10.84 -20.56
CA GLU A 388 0.80 -11.68 -19.60
C GLU A 388 2.26 -11.88 -20.01
N GLY A 389 3.12 -12.16 -19.04
CA GLY A 389 4.50 -12.53 -19.27
C GLY A 389 5.05 -13.34 -18.10
N THR A 390 6.26 -13.86 -18.26
CA THR A 390 6.92 -14.68 -17.24
C THR A 390 8.21 -14.02 -16.79
N VAL A 391 8.43 -13.96 -15.48
CA VAL A 391 9.66 -13.39 -14.93
C VAL A 391 10.82 -14.34 -15.23
N VAL A 392 11.81 -13.87 -16.00
CA VAL A 392 13.02 -14.65 -16.31
C VAL A 392 14.05 -14.46 -15.20
N GLN A 393 14.38 -13.20 -14.91
CA GLN A 393 15.42 -12.87 -13.93
C GLN A 393 15.30 -11.43 -13.41
N HIS A 394 16.05 -11.14 -12.35
CA HIS A 394 16.29 -9.77 -11.89
C HIS A 394 17.18 -9.02 -12.88
N ALA A 395 16.83 -7.76 -13.18
CA ALA A 395 17.69 -6.89 -13.96
C ALA A 395 18.75 -6.22 -13.07
N THR A 396 19.81 -5.70 -13.68
CA THR A 396 20.90 -4.99 -12.99
C THR A 396 20.45 -3.69 -12.31
N THR A 397 19.36 -3.09 -12.80
CA THR A 397 18.79 -1.89 -12.19
C THR A 397 17.84 -2.23 -11.05
N PRO A 398 17.84 -1.46 -9.95
CA PRO A 398 17.06 -1.77 -8.76
C PRO A 398 15.56 -1.91 -9.08
N ARG A 399 14.93 -2.88 -8.42
CA ARG A 399 13.50 -3.20 -8.54
C ARG A 399 13.03 -3.40 -9.99
N SER A 400 13.91 -3.89 -10.86
CA SER A 400 13.60 -4.16 -12.26
C SER A 400 13.80 -5.62 -12.59
N TYR A 401 12.98 -6.14 -13.51
CA TYR A 401 12.96 -7.54 -13.92
C TYR A 401 13.00 -7.63 -15.44
N ILE A 402 13.56 -8.73 -15.94
CA ILE A 402 13.43 -9.14 -17.34
C ILE A 402 12.23 -10.07 -17.44
N ILE A 403 11.28 -9.70 -18.27
CA ILE A 403 10.01 -10.41 -18.46
C ILE A 403 9.97 -10.91 -19.89
N ASP A 404 9.73 -12.20 -20.03
CA ASP A 404 9.51 -12.84 -21.31
C ASP A 404 8.04 -12.68 -21.71
N THR A 405 7.83 -12.22 -22.94
CA THR A 405 6.51 -12.03 -23.55
C THR A 405 6.49 -12.70 -24.92
N ASP A 406 5.32 -12.83 -25.51
CA ASP A 406 5.12 -13.34 -26.88
C ASP A 406 5.93 -12.58 -27.95
N GLU A 407 6.25 -11.31 -27.72
CA GLU A 407 7.03 -10.44 -28.62
C GLU A 407 8.52 -10.36 -28.24
N GLY A 408 8.96 -11.15 -27.26
CA GLY A 408 10.34 -11.19 -26.77
C GLY A 408 10.52 -10.59 -25.37
N GLN A 409 11.78 -10.39 -24.99
CA GLN A 409 12.14 -10.00 -23.63
C GLN A 409 12.13 -8.49 -23.42
N ILE A 410 11.45 -8.06 -22.36
CA ILE A 410 11.36 -6.65 -21.99
C ILE A 410 11.77 -6.42 -20.53
N ARG A 411 12.50 -5.32 -20.28
CA ARG A 411 12.83 -4.88 -18.92
C ARG A 411 11.71 -4.02 -18.34
N ARG A 412 11.21 -4.35 -17.15
CA ARG A 412 10.17 -3.57 -16.45
C ARG A 412 10.46 -3.42 -14.95
N ASN A 413 10.13 -2.25 -14.41
CA ASN A 413 10.20 -1.97 -12.97
C ASN A 413 9.03 -2.64 -12.23
N ARG A 414 9.23 -3.02 -10.96
CA ARG A 414 8.26 -3.72 -10.11
C ARG A 414 6.89 -3.05 -10.09
N THR A 415 6.85 -1.72 -10.05
CA THR A 415 5.60 -0.92 -10.01
C THR A 415 4.74 -1.04 -11.28
N HIS A 416 5.30 -1.56 -12.38
CA HIS A 416 4.59 -1.75 -13.66
C HIS A 416 4.17 -3.20 -13.92
N VAL A 417 4.36 -4.09 -12.94
CA VAL A 417 4.21 -5.53 -13.12
C VAL A 417 3.33 -6.04 -11.99
N ARG A 418 2.22 -6.72 -12.31
CA ARG A 418 1.30 -7.25 -11.31
C ARG A 418 1.45 -8.77 -11.25
N PRO A 419 1.74 -9.38 -10.09
CA PRO A 419 1.78 -10.82 -10.00
C PRO A 419 0.40 -11.41 -10.28
N LEU A 420 0.35 -12.40 -11.16
CA LEU A 420 -0.80 -13.28 -11.32
C LEU A 420 -0.53 -14.55 -10.49
N ARG A 421 -1.56 -15.09 -9.86
CA ARG A 421 -1.46 -16.44 -9.28
C ARG A 421 -1.86 -17.43 -10.35
N SER A 422 -1.04 -18.45 -10.57
CA SER A 422 -1.45 -19.63 -11.30
C SER A 422 -2.68 -20.22 -10.59
N PRO A 423 -3.73 -20.64 -11.30
CA PRO A 423 -4.81 -21.37 -10.66
C PRO A 423 -4.23 -22.69 -10.14
N GLU A 424 -3.94 -22.77 -8.85
CA GLU A 424 -3.84 -24.07 -8.19
C GLU A 424 -5.14 -24.82 -8.53
N ARG A 425 -5.03 -26.05 -9.07
CA ARG A 425 -6.17 -26.95 -9.25
C ARG A 425 -6.88 -27.02 -7.90
N SER A 426 -8.03 -26.37 -7.80
CA SER A 426 -8.82 -26.36 -6.58
C SER A 426 -9.48 -27.74 -6.42
N GLU A 427 -8.73 -28.71 -5.92
CA GLU A 427 -9.36 -29.74 -5.12
C GLU A 427 -9.61 -29.13 -3.75
N LEU A 428 -10.84 -28.66 -3.54
CA LEU A 428 -11.39 -28.43 -2.21
C LEU A 428 -11.65 -29.82 -1.57
N THR A 429 -10.60 -30.58 -1.31
CA THR A 429 -10.61 -31.74 -0.43
C THR A 429 -10.03 -31.27 0.90
N VAL A 430 -10.90 -30.94 1.84
CA VAL A 430 -10.51 -30.72 3.24
C VAL A 430 -10.19 -32.11 3.81
N SER A 431 -8.96 -32.57 3.62
CA SER A 431 -8.45 -33.72 4.34
C SER A 431 -7.79 -33.24 5.63
N THR A 432 -8.25 -33.79 6.75
CA THR A 432 -7.70 -33.55 8.07
C THR A 432 -6.45 -34.40 8.20
N GLN A 433 -5.25 -33.79 8.22
CA GLN A 433 -4.05 -34.49 8.65
C GLN A 433 -3.59 -33.98 10.01
N GLN A 434 -3.57 -34.94 10.93
CA GLN A 434 -2.95 -34.93 12.24
C GLN A 434 -1.44 -34.71 12.10
N THR A 435 -0.86 -33.94 13.01
CA THR A 435 0.50 -34.20 13.48
C THR A 435 0.43 -34.28 15.00
N GLY A 436 0.66 -35.48 15.52
CA GLY A 436 0.97 -35.68 16.92
C GLY A 436 2.42 -35.30 17.16
N VAL A 437 2.66 -34.58 18.25
CA VAL A 437 3.92 -34.61 18.97
C VAL A 437 3.53 -34.73 20.44
N GLU A 438 3.71 -35.94 20.98
CA GLU A 438 3.89 -36.16 22.41
C GLU A 438 5.23 -35.56 22.80
N GLU A 439 5.26 -34.73 23.85
CA GLU A 439 6.39 -34.73 24.76
C GLU A 439 5.90 -34.31 26.15
N ASN A 440 6.06 -35.25 27.07
CA ASN A 440 5.68 -35.18 28.46
C ASN A 440 6.98 -35.02 29.27
N ALA A 441 7.17 -33.91 29.98
CA ALA A 441 8.13 -33.81 31.08
C ALA A 441 7.76 -32.64 31.98
N GLY A 442 7.33 -32.95 33.20
CA GLY A 442 6.87 -31.97 34.18
C GLY A 442 7.99 -31.15 34.82
N ARG A 443 7.58 -30.04 35.45
CA ARG A 443 8.09 -29.62 36.75
C ARG A 443 7.25 -28.50 37.36
N GLU A 444 6.77 -28.82 38.57
CA GLU A 444 6.68 -27.97 39.77
C GLU A 444 6.16 -26.54 39.63
N SER A 445 4.94 -26.37 40.15
CA SER A 445 4.34 -25.13 40.59
C SER A 445 5.16 -24.45 41.69
N SER A 446 5.71 -23.27 41.38
CA SER A 446 6.06 -22.27 42.37
C SER A 446 5.50 -20.93 41.91
N ILE A 447 4.53 -20.42 42.67
CA ILE A 447 3.91 -19.10 42.51
C ILE A 447 4.91 -18.04 43.01
N PRO A 448 5.21 -16.98 42.24
CA PRO A 448 5.62 -15.71 42.80
C PRO A 448 4.52 -14.67 42.56
N SER A 449 3.96 -14.21 43.66
CA SER A 449 3.14 -13.01 43.78
C SER A 449 3.85 -11.79 43.17
N HIS A 450 3.35 -11.27 42.05
CA HIS A 450 3.71 -9.94 41.56
C HIS A 450 2.73 -8.90 42.11
N ASN A 451 3.24 -8.16 43.08
CA ASN A 451 2.67 -6.97 43.68
C ASN A 451 2.76 -5.82 42.66
N THR A 452 1.64 -5.41 42.05
CA THR A 452 1.60 -4.20 41.21
C THR A 452 1.50 -2.98 42.11
N GLN A 453 2.64 -2.32 42.35
CA GLN A 453 2.64 -0.95 42.86
C GLN A 453 2.16 -0.02 41.73
N ASP A 454 0.97 0.55 41.90
CA ASP A 454 0.45 1.64 41.09
C ASP A 454 1.34 2.89 41.26
N THR A 455 2.14 3.22 40.24
CA THR A 455 2.85 4.50 40.19
C THR A 455 1.87 5.61 39.81
N VAL A 456 1.39 6.36 40.81
CA VAL A 456 0.62 7.59 40.63
C VAL A 456 1.52 8.68 40.04
N LYS A 457 1.20 9.19 38.84
CA LYS A 457 1.93 10.32 38.23
C LYS A 457 1.56 11.65 38.92
N PRO A 458 2.54 12.52 39.23
CA PRO A 458 2.27 13.83 39.83
C PRO A 458 1.60 14.80 38.84
N PRO A 459 0.86 15.81 39.36
CA PRO A 459 0.14 16.78 38.53
C PRO A 459 1.11 17.65 37.72
N TYR A 460 0.79 17.91 36.45
CA TYR A 460 1.55 18.82 35.59
C TYR A 460 0.64 19.89 34.95
N VAL A 461 1.26 20.98 34.51
CA VAL A 461 0.58 22.15 33.92
C VAL A 461 0.68 22.09 32.40
N THR A 462 -0.43 22.24 31.69
CA THR A 462 -0.44 22.28 30.22
C THR A 462 0.07 23.62 29.70
N SER A 463 0.47 23.70 28.42
CA SER A 463 0.95 24.94 27.77
C SER A 463 -0.09 26.08 27.69
N SER A 464 -1.32 25.82 28.14
CA SER A 464 -2.41 26.79 28.30
C SER A 464 -2.64 27.23 29.76
N GLY A 465 -1.76 26.83 30.69
CA GLY A 465 -1.79 27.25 32.10
C GLY A 465 -2.73 26.43 33.00
N ARG A 466 -3.34 25.34 32.52
CA ARG A 466 -4.29 24.53 33.32
C ARG A 466 -3.57 23.41 34.07
N VAL A 467 -3.82 23.30 35.37
CA VAL A 467 -3.27 22.24 36.23
C VAL A 467 -4.15 20.98 36.13
N SER A 468 -3.58 19.85 35.72
CA SER A 468 -4.28 18.56 35.68
C SER A 468 -4.36 17.95 37.08
N ARG A 469 -5.57 17.65 37.58
CA ARG A 469 -5.80 16.95 38.86
C ARG A 469 -6.31 15.52 38.59
N PRO A 470 -5.78 14.48 39.27
CA PRO A 470 -6.23 13.11 39.07
C PRO A 470 -7.67 12.89 39.59
N PRO A 471 -8.44 11.96 38.99
CA PRO A 471 -9.83 11.73 39.36
C PRO A 471 -9.96 11.07 40.74
N LYS A 472 -10.83 11.62 41.59
CA LYS A 472 -11.28 10.97 42.83
C LYS A 472 -12.33 9.91 42.47
N ARG A 473 -12.03 8.62 42.65
CA ARG A 473 -13.07 7.59 42.63
C ARG A 473 -13.91 7.75 43.90
N LEU A 474 -15.23 7.82 43.72
CA LEU A 474 -16.20 7.60 44.80
C LEU A 474 -16.43 6.09 44.86
N ASP A 475 -16.18 5.49 46.02
CA ASP A 475 -16.58 4.11 46.29
C ASP A 475 -18.11 4.10 46.44
N LEU A 476 -18.80 3.47 45.47
CA LEU A 476 -20.22 3.15 45.50
C LEU A 476 -20.38 1.64 45.32
#